data_AF-A0A7S2ISG8-F1
#
_entry.id   AF-A0A7S2ISG8-F1
#
_cell.length_a   1.000
_cell.length_b   1.000
_cell.length_c   1.000
_cell.angle_alpha   90.00
_cell.angle_beta   90.00
_cell.angle_gamma   90.00
#
_symmetry.space_group_name_H-M   'P 1'
#
loop_
_entity.id
_entity.type
_entity.pdbx_description
1 polymer ?
#
loop_
_entity_poly.entity_id
_entity_poly.type
_entity_poly.pdbx_seq_one_letter_code
_entity_poly.pdbx_strand_id
1 'polypeptide(L)'
;QGEGAMADKLYMHPNHFREKHLFKKPVSLVMAKHMPALQVLFRVLCKAKDSAQLHMITLGEWLDFFRGIDVFRGDMTERKGTLCFSWSRSIVDDDTTDKGAVMDGCLPFDGFVEALGRMAVLTIMPTDNELADAGYDVKEDSPSSAGIFLYNLVKFQQARYEQLAELDRTEWGDAPRRQPIERRLTHLLSIIWYAIANQRQAAYGYGKAFAQECAGTAPGVMVEIDRYLQG
;
A
#
# COMPACT_ATOMS: atom_id res chain seq x y z
N GLN A 1 -10.17 11.10 -28.33
CA GLN A 1 -11.35 10.60 -27.58
C GLN A 1 -11.05 10.31 -26.10
N GLY A 2 -9.89 10.69 -25.53
CA GLY A 2 -9.50 10.33 -24.16
C GLY A 2 -9.80 11.34 -23.04
N GLU A 3 -10.04 12.62 -23.35
CA GLU A 3 -10.19 13.66 -22.32
C GLU A 3 -11.54 13.59 -21.58
N GLY A 4 -12.64 13.25 -22.26
CA GLY A 4 -13.95 13.11 -21.63
C GLY A 4 -14.06 11.93 -20.66
N ALA A 5 -13.41 10.80 -20.99
CA ALA A 5 -13.43 9.62 -20.13
C ALA A 5 -12.61 9.80 -18.84
N MET A 6 -11.53 10.58 -18.87
CA MET A 6 -10.76 10.91 -17.66
C MET A 6 -11.52 11.88 -16.76
N ALA A 7 -12.22 12.86 -17.34
CA ALA A 7 -13.06 13.79 -16.60
C ALA A 7 -14.18 13.05 -15.84
N ASP A 8 -14.91 12.16 -16.51
CA ASP A 8 -15.97 11.36 -15.87
C ASP A 8 -15.46 10.52 -14.69
N LYS A 9 -14.24 9.96 -14.81
CA LYS A 9 -13.60 9.19 -13.74
C LYS A 9 -13.13 10.07 -12.57
N LEU A 10 -12.86 11.36 -12.81
CA LEU A 10 -12.46 12.32 -11.78
C LEU A 10 -13.65 12.83 -10.95
N TYR A 11 -14.85 12.83 -11.52
CA TYR A 11 -16.09 13.25 -10.85
C TYR A 11 -16.86 12.09 -10.19
N MET A 12 -16.35 10.86 -10.25
CA MET A 12 -16.94 9.74 -9.53
C MET A 12 -16.86 9.95 -8.02
N HIS A 13 -17.95 9.62 -7.32
CA HIS A 13 -17.94 9.66 -5.85
C HIS A 13 -16.90 8.69 -5.29
N PRO A 14 -16.04 9.07 -4.32
CA PRO A 14 -14.98 8.20 -3.79
C PRO A 14 -15.47 6.84 -3.28
N ASN A 15 -16.71 6.76 -2.76
CA ASN A 15 -17.33 5.49 -2.34
C ASN A 15 -17.49 4.47 -3.46
N HIS A 16 -17.54 4.89 -4.73
CA HIS A 16 -17.67 3.96 -5.84
C HIS A 16 -16.52 2.95 -5.86
N PHE A 17 -15.29 3.40 -5.56
CA PHE A 17 -14.15 2.49 -5.45
C PHE A 17 -14.33 1.52 -4.27
N ARG A 18 -14.77 2.02 -3.12
CA ARG A 18 -14.95 1.22 -1.89
C ARG A 18 -15.95 0.10 -2.12
N GLU A 19 -17.13 0.43 -2.65
CA GLU A 19 -18.19 -0.54 -2.93
C GLU A 19 -17.78 -1.55 -4.00
N LYS A 20 -17.16 -1.07 -5.08
CA LYS A 20 -16.77 -1.91 -6.22
C LYS A 20 -15.59 -2.82 -5.91
N HIS A 21 -14.72 -2.44 -4.99
CA HIS A 21 -13.46 -3.14 -4.77
C HIS A 21 -13.22 -3.57 -3.32
N LEU A 22 -13.35 -2.68 -2.35
CA LEU A 22 -12.92 -2.92 -0.97
C LEU A 22 -13.95 -3.63 -0.08
N PHE A 23 -15.25 -3.40 -0.32
CA PHE A 23 -16.33 -4.02 0.47
C PHE A 23 -16.64 -5.46 0.06
N LYS A 24 -15.70 -6.11 -0.63
CA LYS A 24 -15.79 -7.51 -1.02
C LYS A 24 -15.19 -8.40 0.06
N LYS A 25 -15.91 -9.46 0.41
CA LYS A 25 -15.48 -10.44 1.43
C LYS A 25 -14.03 -10.93 1.25
N PRO A 26 -13.56 -11.29 0.03
CA PRO A 26 -12.16 -11.69 -0.16
C PRO A 26 -11.14 -10.62 0.24
N VAL A 27 -11.41 -9.35 -0.07
CA VAL A 27 -10.55 -8.23 0.30
C VAL A 27 -10.56 -8.02 1.81
N SER A 28 -11.73 -8.10 2.43
CA SER A 28 -11.85 -7.98 3.90
C SER A 28 -11.07 -9.07 4.63
N LEU A 29 -11.01 -10.30 4.09
CA LEU A 29 -10.23 -11.40 4.68
C LEU A 29 -8.72 -11.11 4.62
N VAL A 30 -8.22 -10.62 3.49
CA VAL A 30 -6.82 -10.21 3.36
C VAL A 30 -6.50 -9.09 4.36
N MET A 31 -7.31 -8.03 4.39
CA MET A 31 -7.09 -6.92 5.33
C MET A 31 -7.17 -7.36 6.80
N ALA A 32 -8.14 -8.21 7.15
CA ALA A 32 -8.31 -8.71 8.51
C ALA A 32 -7.11 -9.53 8.98
N LYS A 33 -6.54 -10.37 8.10
CA LYS A 33 -5.32 -11.13 8.37
C LYS A 33 -4.16 -10.21 8.74
N HIS A 34 -3.95 -9.12 7.99
CA HIS A 34 -2.84 -8.19 8.22
C HIS A 34 -3.14 -7.04 9.18
N MET A 35 -4.36 -6.98 9.75
CA MET A 35 -4.83 -5.82 10.50
C MET A 35 -3.90 -5.41 11.65
N PRO A 36 -3.39 -6.33 12.50
CA PRO A 36 -2.51 -5.94 13.60
C PRO A 36 -1.20 -5.31 13.11
N ALA A 37 -0.58 -5.87 12.05
CA ALA A 37 0.65 -5.34 11.46
C ALA A 37 0.41 -3.98 10.78
N LEU A 38 -0.72 -3.82 10.09
CA LEU A 38 -1.11 -2.56 9.47
C LEU A 38 -1.33 -1.45 10.50
N GLN A 39 -1.92 -1.76 11.66
CA GLN A 39 -2.08 -0.79 12.75
C GLN A 39 -0.73 -0.35 13.33
N VAL A 40 0.23 -1.27 13.48
CA VAL A 40 1.59 -0.89 13.90
C VAL A 40 2.25 0.00 12.86
N LEU A 41 2.17 -0.39 11.58
CA LEU A 41 2.75 0.38 10.48
C LEU A 41 2.17 1.79 10.47
N PHE A 42 0.85 1.91 10.58
CA PHE A 42 0.17 3.20 10.62
C PHE A 42 0.70 4.11 11.74
N ARG A 43 0.87 3.59 12.96
CA ARG A 43 1.44 4.35 14.08
C ARG A 43 2.87 4.81 13.82
N VAL A 44 3.69 3.96 13.21
CA VAL A 44 5.08 4.30 12.84
C VAL A 44 5.13 5.42 11.77
N LEU A 45 4.13 5.47 10.88
CA LEU A 45 4.04 6.49 9.86
C LEU A 45 3.53 7.84 10.38
N CYS A 46 2.72 7.84 11.45
CA CYS A 46 2.26 9.05 12.12
C CYS A 46 3.42 9.67 12.91
N LYS A 47 4.14 10.63 12.32
CA LYS A 47 5.26 11.36 12.96
C LYS A 47 4.79 12.67 13.61
N ALA A 48 3.57 13.13 13.30
CA ALA A 48 2.98 14.32 13.89
C ALA A 48 3.00 14.26 15.43
N LYS A 49 3.46 15.35 16.04
CA LYS A 49 3.57 15.51 17.51
C LYS A 49 2.43 16.31 18.13
N ASP A 50 1.66 17.01 17.31
CA ASP A 50 0.51 17.80 17.76
C ASP A 50 -0.68 16.90 18.07
N SER A 51 -1.33 17.15 19.21
CA SER A 51 -2.41 16.31 19.74
C SER A 51 -3.60 16.15 18.80
N ALA A 52 -3.83 17.12 17.91
CA ALA A 52 -4.88 17.06 16.92
C ALA A 52 -4.59 16.09 15.76
N GLN A 53 -3.31 15.81 15.48
CA GLN A 53 -2.84 14.93 14.39
C GLN A 53 -2.21 13.63 14.90
N LEU A 54 -2.09 13.46 16.22
CA LEU A 54 -1.76 12.16 16.81
C LEU A 54 -2.73 11.14 16.23
N HIS A 55 -2.21 10.16 15.49
CA HIS A 55 -2.98 9.10 14.79
C HIS A 55 -3.54 9.45 13.41
N MET A 56 -2.94 10.41 12.69
CA MET A 56 -3.22 10.63 11.28
C MET A 56 -1.94 10.77 10.46
N ILE A 57 -1.99 10.33 9.20
CA ILE A 57 -0.89 10.42 8.25
C ILE A 57 -1.11 11.64 7.35
N THR A 58 -0.16 12.56 7.35
CA THR A 58 -0.11 13.69 6.40
C THR A 58 0.32 13.23 5.02
N LEU A 59 0.09 14.06 3.99
CA LEU A 59 0.56 13.74 2.63
C LEU A 59 2.08 13.55 2.57
N GLY A 60 2.84 14.35 3.33
CA GLY A 60 4.29 14.24 3.39
C GLY A 60 4.74 12.89 3.94
N GLU A 61 4.18 12.46 5.08
CA GLU A 61 4.48 11.16 5.68
C GLU A 61 4.10 9.99 4.77
N TRP A 62 2.94 10.09 4.10
CA TRP A 62 2.49 9.12 3.11
C TRP A 62 3.47 9.01 1.94
N LEU A 63 3.87 10.13 1.32
CA LEU A 63 4.81 10.11 0.20
C LEU A 63 6.20 9.62 0.61
N ASP A 64 6.69 10.03 1.79
CA ASP A 64 7.98 9.56 2.33
C ASP A 64 7.99 8.05 2.55
N PHE A 65 6.88 7.49 3.02
CA PHE A 65 6.75 6.04 3.18
C PHE A 65 6.97 5.30 1.86
N PHE A 66 6.34 5.74 0.76
CA PHE A 66 6.56 5.11 -0.56
C PHE A 66 7.93 5.34 -1.13
N ARG A 67 8.51 6.53 -0.95
CA ARG A 67 9.91 6.77 -1.32
C ARG A 67 10.85 5.83 -0.56
N GLY A 68 10.52 5.51 0.69
CA GLY A 68 11.22 4.51 1.48
C GLY A 68 11.06 3.10 0.92
N ILE A 69 9.86 2.71 0.48
CA ILE A 69 9.58 1.43 -0.21
C ILE A 69 10.11 1.52 -1.65
N ASP A 70 11.43 1.50 -1.81
CA ASP A 70 12.15 1.59 -3.10
C ASP A 70 12.06 0.30 -3.95
N VAL A 71 10.90 -0.37 -3.94
CA VAL A 71 10.65 -1.59 -4.71
C VAL A 71 9.91 -1.30 -6.02
N PHE A 72 9.34 -0.11 -6.18
CA PHE A 72 8.53 0.25 -7.36
C PHE A 72 9.25 1.11 -8.40
N ARG A 73 10.55 1.46 -8.25
CA ARG A 73 11.39 2.26 -9.19
C ARG A 73 10.66 3.21 -10.17
N GLY A 74 9.78 4.05 -9.64
CA GLY A 74 9.06 5.07 -10.42
C GLY A 74 7.71 4.65 -11.00
N ASP A 75 7.30 3.38 -10.93
CA ASP A 75 5.92 2.97 -11.23
C ASP A 75 4.94 3.64 -10.25
N MET A 76 5.28 3.68 -8.97
CA MET A 76 4.59 4.51 -7.99
C MET A 76 5.13 5.94 -8.04
N THR A 77 4.64 6.73 -9.00
CA THR A 77 4.95 8.16 -9.09
C THR A 77 4.32 8.94 -7.92
N GLU A 78 4.89 10.11 -7.60
CA GLU A 78 4.30 11.02 -6.61
C GLU A 78 2.85 11.36 -6.96
N ARG A 79 2.55 11.55 -8.26
CA ARG A 79 1.18 11.77 -8.73
C ARG A 79 0.23 10.64 -8.34
N LYS A 80 0.61 9.37 -8.55
CA LYS A 80 -0.22 8.23 -8.14
C LYS A 80 -0.38 8.18 -6.61
N GLY A 81 0.70 8.45 -5.88
CA GLY A 81 0.69 8.56 -4.42
C GLY A 81 -0.27 9.63 -3.90
N THR A 82 -0.22 10.83 -4.47
CA THR A 82 -1.14 11.93 -4.14
C THR A 82 -2.58 11.55 -4.47
N LEU A 83 -2.84 10.90 -5.61
CA LEU A 83 -4.20 10.46 -5.94
C LEU A 83 -4.73 9.43 -4.94
N CYS A 84 -3.95 8.40 -4.59
CA CYS A 84 -4.32 7.44 -3.56
C CYS A 84 -4.61 8.12 -2.22
N PHE A 85 -3.81 9.12 -1.85
CA PHE A 85 -4.02 9.90 -0.64
C PHE A 85 -5.32 10.71 -0.72
N SER A 86 -5.43 11.63 -1.67
CA SER A 86 -6.54 12.58 -1.79
C SER A 86 -7.91 11.89 -1.83
N TRP A 87 -7.99 10.72 -2.46
CA TRP A 87 -9.24 9.97 -2.62
C TRP A 87 -9.58 9.02 -1.48
N SER A 88 -8.66 8.83 -0.53
CA SER A 88 -8.88 8.00 0.65
C SER A 88 -9.08 8.81 1.93
N ARG A 89 -8.92 10.14 1.88
CA ARG A 89 -9.22 11.01 3.02
C ARG A 89 -10.72 11.08 3.27
N SER A 90 -11.06 11.48 4.49
CA SER A 90 -12.44 11.84 4.83
C SER A 90 -12.78 13.17 4.18
N ILE A 91 -13.97 13.25 3.58
CA ILE A 91 -14.56 14.53 3.18
C ILE A 91 -15.29 15.08 4.41
N VAL A 92 -15.00 16.32 4.76
CA VAL A 92 -15.66 17.02 5.87
C VAL A 92 -16.58 18.10 5.31
N ASP A 93 -17.70 18.36 5.99
CA ASP A 93 -18.65 19.39 5.58
C ASP A 93 -18.12 20.82 5.81
N ASP A 94 -17.22 20.98 6.78
CA ASP A 94 -16.61 22.26 7.15
C ASP A 94 -15.13 22.05 7.49
N ASP A 95 -14.26 22.41 6.55
CA ASP A 95 -12.80 22.37 6.67
C ASP A 95 -12.21 23.63 7.32
N THR A 96 -13.05 24.63 7.66
CA THR A 96 -12.59 25.88 8.28
C THR A 96 -12.32 25.76 9.77
N THR A 97 -12.85 24.71 10.41
CA THR A 97 -12.54 24.37 11.80
C THR A 97 -11.20 23.64 11.88
N ASP A 98 -10.47 23.78 12.99
CA ASP A 98 -9.18 23.06 13.19
C ASP A 98 -9.34 21.54 13.01
N LYS A 99 -10.46 20.98 13.51
CA LYS A 99 -10.78 19.56 13.35
C LYS A 99 -11.08 19.19 11.89
N GLY A 100 -11.86 20.03 11.21
CA GLY A 100 -12.20 19.85 9.80
C GLY A 100 -10.95 19.91 8.91
N ALA A 101 -10.11 20.92 9.07
CA ALA A 101 -8.86 21.08 8.35
C ALA A 101 -7.92 19.88 8.53
N VAL A 102 -7.81 19.34 9.75
CA VAL A 102 -7.00 18.15 10.01
C VAL A 102 -7.58 16.91 9.34
N MET A 103 -8.88 16.68 9.46
CA MET A 103 -9.56 15.52 8.87
C MET A 103 -9.57 15.55 7.34
N ASP A 104 -9.74 16.74 6.74
CA ASP A 104 -9.58 16.91 5.29
C ASP A 104 -8.11 16.80 4.90
N GLY A 105 -7.17 17.25 5.72
CA GLY A 105 -5.75 17.30 5.40
C GLY A 105 -5.00 15.96 5.51
N CYS A 106 -5.52 15.00 6.28
CA CYS A 106 -4.80 13.80 6.69
C CYS A 106 -5.56 12.49 6.43
N LEU A 107 -4.85 11.36 6.47
CA LEU A 107 -5.45 10.04 6.42
C LEU A 107 -5.66 9.48 7.84
N PRO A 108 -6.90 9.18 8.25
CA PRO A 108 -7.14 8.29 9.37
C PRO A 108 -6.77 6.84 8.98
N PHE A 109 -6.79 5.92 9.95
CA PHE A 109 -6.43 4.52 9.71
C PHE A 109 -7.23 3.86 8.58
N ASP A 110 -8.54 4.06 8.54
CA ASP A 110 -9.39 3.50 7.47
C ASP A 110 -9.03 4.07 6.09
N GLY A 111 -8.68 5.36 6.04
CA GLY A 111 -8.18 6.01 4.83
C GLY A 111 -6.81 5.47 4.40
N PHE A 112 -5.93 5.17 5.35
CA PHE A 112 -4.66 4.49 5.06
C PHE A 112 -4.88 3.11 4.44
N VAL A 113 -5.78 2.30 5.00
CA VAL A 113 -6.13 0.97 4.49
C VAL A 113 -6.72 1.07 3.08
N GLU A 114 -7.59 2.04 2.83
CA GLU A 114 -8.13 2.30 1.49
C GLU A 114 -7.05 2.75 0.50
N ALA A 115 -6.14 3.62 0.92
CA ALA A 115 -5.05 4.11 0.08
C ALA A 115 -4.13 2.95 -0.37
N LEU A 116 -3.90 1.95 0.50
CA LEU A 116 -3.22 0.71 0.12
C LEU A 116 -4.02 -0.09 -0.93
N GLY A 117 -5.34 -0.19 -0.78
CA GLY A 117 -6.20 -0.84 -1.78
C GLY A 117 -6.14 -0.14 -3.15
N ARG A 118 -6.18 1.19 -3.17
CA ARG A 118 -6.01 1.99 -4.41
C ARG A 118 -4.62 1.81 -5.00
N MET A 119 -3.60 1.80 -4.17
CA MET A 119 -2.23 1.54 -4.59
C MET A 119 -2.08 0.16 -5.23
N ALA A 120 -2.67 -0.88 -4.64
CA ALA A 120 -2.61 -2.23 -5.18
C ALA A 120 -3.15 -2.30 -6.61
N VAL A 121 -4.14 -1.47 -6.96
CA VAL A 121 -4.70 -1.37 -8.32
C VAL A 121 -3.76 -0.63 -9.27
N LEU A 122 -3.08 0.42 -8.81
CA LEU A 122 -2.31 1.35 -9.66
C LEU A 122 -0.83 1.01 -9.80
N THR A 123 -0.33 0.13 -8.94
CA THR A 123 1.05 -0.33 -8.96
C THR A 123 1.14 -1.70 -9.61
N ILE A 124 2.28 -1.96 -10.22
CA ILE A 124 2.60 -3.22 -10.87
C ILE A 124 2.59 -4.34 -9.84
N MET A 125 1.82 -5.38 -10.11
CA MET A 125 1.73 -6.55 -9.26
C MET A 125 1.97 -7.82 -10.09
N PRO A 126 2.92 -8.69 -9.69
CA PRO A 126 3.09 -9.99 -10.33
C PRO A 126 1.82 -10.83 -10.14
N THR A 127 1.51 -11.69 -11.10
CA THR A 127 0.47 -12.71 -10.91
C THR A 127 1.05 -13.94 -10.21
N ASP A 128 0.17 -14.73 -9.62
CA ASP A 128 0.49 -16.03 -9.06
C ASP A 128 1.24 -16.96 -10.02
N ASN A 129 0.87 -16.94 -11.31
CA ASN A 129 1.56 -17.72 -12.35
C ASN A 129 2.98 -17.21 -12.60
N GLU A 130 3.18 -15.88 -12.64
CA GLU A 130 4.52 -15.30 -12.83
C GLU A 130 5.46 -15.61 -11.68
N LEU A 131 4.92 -15.66 -10.45
CA LEU A 131 5.65 -16.10 -9.27
C LEU A 131 6.01 -17.59 -9.36
N ALA A 132 5.05 -18.44 -9.72
CA ALA A 132 5.27 -19.88 -9.89
C ALA A 132 6.34 -20.17 -10.95
N ASP A 133 6.22 -19.53 -12.12
CA ASP A 133 7.15 -19.70 -13.26
C ASP A 133 8.58 -19.28 -12.91
N ALA A 134 8.73 -18.32 -11.99
CA ALA A 134 10.01 -17.87 -11.47
C ALA A 134 10.51 -18.68 -10.25
N GLY A 135 9.78 -19.73 -9.85
CA GLY A 135 10.17 -20.64 -8.77
C GLY A 135 9.84 -20.16 -7.36
N TYR A 136 8.96 -19.17 -7.21
CA TYR A 136 8.51 -18.67 -5.91
C TYR A 136 7.29 -19.43 -5.39
N ASP A 137 7.17 -19.60 -4.06
CA ASP A 137 5.96 -20.16 -3.46
C ASP A 137 4.82 -19.13 -3.56
N VAL A 138 3.68 -19.59 -4.05
CA VAL A 138 2.50 -18.78 -4.37
C VAL A 138 1.43 -18.87 -3.27
N LYS A 139 1.64 -19.72 -2.26
CA LYS A 139 0.73 -19.84 -1.11
C LYS A 139 0.52 -18.48 -0.46
N GLU A 140 -0.71 -18.22 -0.03
CA GLU A 140 -1.11 -16.95 0.61
C GLU A 140 -0.33 -16.65 1.90
N ASP A 141 0.32 -17.66 2.46
CA ASP A 141 1.14 -17.56 3.66
C ASP A 141 2.63 -17.38 3.36
N SER A 142 3.05 -17.37 2.07
CA SER A 142 4.43 -17.08 1.68
C SER A 142 4.62 -15.56 1.62
N PRO A 143 5.25 -14.97 2.64
CA PRO A 143 5.10 -13.56 2.93
C PRO A 143 5.96 -12.64 2.08
N SER A 144 6.97 -13.18 1.41
CA SER A 144 8.01 -12.38 0.74
C SER A 144 8.14 -12.66 -0.76
N SER A 145 7.39 -13.61 -1.33
CA SER A 145 7.55 -14.02 -2.73
C SER A 145 7.40 -12.88 -3.73
N ALA A 146 6.34 -12.06 -3.59
CA ALA A 146 6.13 -10.92 -4.48
C ALA A 146 7.17 -9.81 -4.26
N GLY A 147 7.56 -9.57 -3.01
CA GLY A 147 8.62 -8.61 -2.65
C GLY A 147 9.98 -8.97 -3.27
N ILE A 148 10.42 -10.21 -3.09
CA ILE A 148 11.69 -10.71 -3.63
C ILE A 148 11.64 -10.71 -5.17
N PHE A 149 10.54 -11.18 -5.76
CA PHE A 149 10.37 -11.21 -7.20
C PHE A 149 10.49 -9.82 -7.80
N LEU A 150 9.73 -8.85 -7.28
CA LEU A 150 9.73 -7.49 -7.82
C LEU A 150 11.08 -6.80 -7.61
N TYR A 151 11.71 -6.99 -6.45
CA TYR A 151 13.07 -6.51 -6.19
C TYR A 151 14.08 -7.05 -7.21
N ASN A 152 14.04 -8.36 -7.49
CA ASN A 152 14.94 -8.99 -8.45
C ASN A 152 14.67 -8.52 -9.88
N LEU A 153 13.41 -8.34 -10.28
CA LEU A 153 13.07 -7.77 -11.58
C LEU A 153 13.66 -6.38 -11.75
N VAL A 154 13.43 -5.53 -10.76
CA VAL A 154 13.89 -4.14 -10.72
C VAL A 154 15.42 -4.05 -10.74
N LYS A 155 16.12 -4.95 -10.04
CA LYS A 155 17.58 -4.88 -9.88
C LYS A 155 18.34 -5.55 -11.02
N PHE A 156 17.82 -6.64 -11.56
CA PHE A 156 18.56 -7.52 -12.46
C PHE A 156 17.89 -7.72 -13.83
N GLN A 157 16.60 -7.38 -13.99
CA GLN A 157 15.83 -7.66 -15.21
C GLN A 157 14.96 -6.46 -15.64
N GLN A 158 15.56 -5.28 -15.76
CA GLN A 158 14.87 -4.01 -16.06
C GLN A 158 13.94 -4.09 -17.29
N ALA A 159 14.38 -4.71 -18.38
CA ALA A 159 13.54 -4.85 -19.59
C ALA A 159 12.26 -5.67 -19.33
N ARG A 160 12.33 -6.71 -18.48
CA ARG A 160 11.17 -7.51 -18.10
C ARG A 160 10.24 -6.73 -17.16
N TYR A 161 10.81 -5.90 -16.28
CA TYR A 161 10.03 -5.00 -15.43
C TYR A 161 9.22 -3.99 -16.27
N GLU A 162 9.83 -3.39 -17.30
CA GLU A 162 9.15 -2.44 -18.19
C GLU A 162 8.02 -3.10 -19.01
N GLN A 163 8.23 -4.34 -19.47
CA GLN A 163 7.16 -5.12 -20.12
C GLN A 163 6.01 -5.38 -19.17
N LEU A 164 6.32 -5.75 -17.92
CA LEU A 164 5.30 -5.97 -16.89
C LEU A 164 4.53 -4.68 -16.59
N ALA A 165 5.22 -3.54 -16.54
CA ALA A 165 4.64 -2.21 -16.34
C ALA A 165 3.60 -1.85 -17.42
N GLU A 166 3.90 -2.18 -18.68
CA GLU A 166 3.00 -1.93 -19.79
C GLU A 166 1.77 -2.85 -19.72
N LEU A 167 1.97 -4.13 -19.44
CA LEU A 167 0.89 -5.13 -19.38
C LEU A 167 -0.07 -4.88 -18.21
N ASP A 168 0.47 -4.47 -17.06
CA ASP A 168 -0.29 -4.28 -15.83
C ASP A 168 -0.80 -2.86 -15.62
N ARG A 169 -0.55 -1.96 -16.60
CA ARG A 169 -0.99 -0.57 -16.52
C ARG A 169 -2.51 -0.50 -16.32
N THR A 170 -2.89 0.07 -15.18
CA THR A 170 -4.28 0.33 -14.84
C THR A 170 -4.47 1.85 -14.70
N GLU A 171 -5.48 2.39 -15.39
CA GLU A 171 -5.82 3.80 -15.27
C GLU A 171 -6.55 4.07 -13.96
N TRP A 172 -6.52 5.32 -13.51
CA TRP A 172 -7.27 5.74 -12.34
C TRP A 172 -8.77 5.45 -12.51
N GLY A 173 -9.39 4.82 -11.51
CA GLY A 173 -10.82 4.48 -11.51
C GLY A 173 -11.18 3.16 -12.21
N ASP A 174 -10.22 2.53 -12.90
CA ASP A 174 -10.45 1.24 -13.55
C ASP A 174 -10.22 0.05 -12.62
N ALA A 175 -10.80 -1.09 -12.98
CA ALA A 175 -10.50 -2.36 -12.34
C ALA A 175 -9.13 -2.89 -12.78
N PRO A 176 -8.41 -3.61 -11.91
CA PRO A 176 -7.16 -4.25 -12.32
C PRO A 176 -7.42 -5.28 -13.42
N ARG A 177 -6.55 -5.29 -14.43
CA ARG A 177 -6.74 -6.11 -15.65
C ARG A 177 -6.27 -7.55 -15.52
N ARG A 178 -5.13 -7.75 -14.86
CA ARG A 178 -4.40 -9.04 -14.88
C ARG A 178 -4.80 -9.99 -13.77
N GLN A 179 -5.32 -9.46 -12.65
CA GLN A 179 -5.69 -10.26 -11.49
C GLN A 179 -6.64 -9.51 -10.55
N PRO A 180 -7.42 -10.23 -9.72
CA PRO A 180 -8.34 -9.64 -8.76
C PRO A 180 -7.63 -8.77 -7.70
N ILE A 181 -8.35 -7.79 -7.14
CA ILE A 181 -7.78 -6.84 -6.19
C ILE A 181 -7.28 -7.51 -4.90
N GLU A 182 -7.96 -8.56 -4.41
CA GLU A 182 -7.55 -9.28 -3.22
C GLU A 182 -6.17 -9.93 -3.37
N ARG A 183 -5.86 -10.47 -4.55
CA ARG A 183 -4.52 -11.03 -4.85
C ARG A 183 -3.47 -9.94 -4.95
N ARG A 184 -3.80 -8.84 -5.65
CA ARG A 184 -2.91 -7.67 -5.75
C ARG A 184 -2.58 -7.08 -4.39
N LEU A 185 -3.57 -7.02 -3.50
CA LEU A 185 -3.40 -6.54 -2.15
C LEU A 185 -2.49 -7.46 -1.34
N THR A 186 -2.67 -8.78 -1.44
CA THR A 186 -1.74 -9.76 -0.85
C THR A 186 -0.31 -9.53 -1.33
N HIS A 187 -0.10 -9.32 -2.63
CA HIS A 187 1.23 -9.04 -3.19
C HIS A 187 1.79 -7.69 -2.75
N LEU A 188 0.96 -6.63 -2.70
CA LEU A 188 1.37 -5.32 -2.21
C LEU A 188 1.86 -5.42 -0.77
N LEU A 189 1.11 -6.09 0.10
CA LEU A 189 1.48 -6.27 1.49
C LEU A 189 2.77 -7.07 1.62
N SER A 190 2.94 -8.14 0.83
CA SER A 190 4.21 -8.89 0.74
C SER A 190 5.39 -7.99 0.35
N ILE A 191 5.21 -7.10 -0.64
CA ILE A 191 6.24 -6.14 -1.07
C ILE A 191 6.59 -5.15 0.05
N ILE A 192 5.57 -4.60 0.74
CA ILE A 192 5.77 -3.68 1.85
C ILE A 192 6.55 -4.36 2.98
N TRP A 193 6.15 -5.57 3.38
CA TRP A 193 6.82 -6.31 4.45
C TRP A 193 8.26 -6.65 4.08
N TYR A 194 8.50 -7.10 2.85
CA TYR A 194 9.85 -7.33 2.35
C TYR A 194 10.71 -6.06 2.39
N ALA A 195 10.18 -4.92 1.96
CA ALA A 195 10.92 -3.65 1.99
C ALA A 195 11.27 -3.22 3.43
N ILE A 196 10.31 -3.30 4.35
CA ILE A 196 10.51 -2.98 5.78
C ILE A 196 11.56 -3.93 6.40
N ALA A 197 11.51 -5.22 6.05
CA ALA A 197 12.46 -6.24 6.49
C ALA A 197 13.90 -5.89 6.09
N ASN A 198 14.10 -5.57 4.81
CA ASN A 198 15.43 -5.25 4.28
C ASN A 198 15.96 -3.91 4.79
N GLN A 199 15.08 -2.94 5.08
CA GLN A 199 15.50 -1.69 5.72
C GLN A 199 15.92 -1.86 7.18
N ARG A 200 15.47 -2.91 7.89
CA ARG A 200 15.91 -3.18 9.27
C ARG A 200 17.42 -3.45 9.37
N GLN A 201 18.02 -3.90 8.27
CA GLN A 201 19.47 -4.13 8.15
C GLN A 201 20.24 -2.85 7.77
N ALA A 202 19.55 -1.79 7.35
CA ALA A 202 20.13 -0.49 7.03
C ALA A 202 20.10 0.45 8.26
N ALA A 203 21.11 1.31 8.40
CA ALA A 203 21.28 2.18 9.57
C ALA A 203 20.15 3.23 9.74
N TYR A 204 19.37 3.49 8.69
CA TYR A 204 18.28 4.47 8.64
C TYR A 204 17.12 3.89 7.83
N GLY A 205 15.94 3.73 8.44
CA GLY A 205 14.76 3.20 7.73
C GLY A 205 13.57 2.90 8.63
N TYR A 206 12.40 2.76 8.03
CA TYR A 206 11.14 2.44 8.73
C TYR A 206 11.22 1.10 9.46
N GLY A 207 12.05 0.16 8.96
CA GLY A 207 12.25 -1.15 9.58
C GLY A 207 12.71 -1.11 11.03
N LYS A 208 13.55 -0.14 11.42
CA LYS A 208 14.00 -0.01 12.82
C LYS A 208 12.90 0.54 13.73
N ALA A 209 12.22 1.60 13.30
CA ALA A 209 11.11 2.19 14.06
C ALA A 209 9.94 1.21 14.18
N PHE A 210 9.64 0.50 13.10
CA PHE A 210 8.64 -0.57 13.08
C PHE A 210 8.99 -1.69 14.06
N ALA A 211 10.23 -2.21 14.04
CA ALA A 211 10.66 -3.22 14.99
C ALA A 211 10.59 -2.77 16.46
N GLN A 212 10.90 -1.49 16.73
CA GLN A 212 10.80 -0.91 18.09
C GLN A 212 9.33 -0.82 18.55
N GLU A 213 8.44 -0.35 17.69
CA GLU A 213 7.00 -0.26 17.98
C GLU A 213 6.40 -1.66 18.21
N CYS A 214 6.79 -2.65 17.38
CA CYS A 214 6.36 -4.04 17.54
C CYS A 214 6.81 -4.67 18.87
N ALA A 215 8.03 -4.36 19.33
CA ALA A 215 8.53 -4.84 20.61
C ALA A 215 7.76 -4.27 21.82
N GLY A 216 7.14 -3.09 21.65
CA GLY A 216 6.22 -2.50 22.63
C GLY A 216 4.77 -2.97 22.52
N THR A 217 4.41 -3.73 21.48
CA THR A 217 3.06 -4.26 21.26
C THR A 217 2.93 -5.73 21.67
N ALA A 218 1.69 -6.22 21.84
CA ALA A 218 1.41 -7.56 22.37
C ALA A 218 2.16 -8.69 21.62
N PRO A 219 2.56 -9.79 22.31
CA PRO A 219 3.46 -10.82 21.78
C PRO A 219 3.07 -11.47 20.45
N GLY A 220 1.78 -11.48 20.09
CA GLY A 220 1.28 -12.11 18.85
C GLY A 220 1.66 -11.38 17.56
N VAL A 221 1.90 -10.06 17.61
CA VAL A 221 2.21 -9.26 16.41
C VAL A 221 3.64 -9.54 15.93
N MET A 222 4.57 -9.75 16.86
CA MET A 222 5.95 -10.11 16.55
C MET A 222 6.06 -11.50 15.92
N VAL A 223 5.25 -12.47 16.33
CA VAL A 223 5.26 -13.84 15.75
C VAL A 223 4.78 -13.83 14.30
N GLU A 224 3.75 -13.05 13.98
CA GLU A 224 3.27 -12.90 12.62
C GLU A 224 4.33 -12.23 11.74
N ILE A 225 4.93 -11.14 12.24
CA ILE A 225 5.99 -10.41 11.55
C ILE A 225 7.24 -11.26 11.38
N ASP A 226 7.71 -11.99 12.39
CA ASP A 226 8.87 -12.88 12.26
C ASP A 226 8.60 -14.00 11.25
N ARG A 227 7.35 -14.47 11.14
CA ARG A 227 6.92 -15.35 10.03
C ARG A 227 7.03 -14.64 8.68
N TYR A 228 6.62 -13.36 8.58
CA TYR A 228 6.83 -12.55 7.37
C TYR A 228 8.31 -12.36 7.02
N LEU A 229 9.17 -12.30 8.04
CA LEU A 229 10.60 -12.02 7.93
C LEU A 229 11.49 -13.26 7.68
N GLN A 230 11.05 -14.46 8.06
CA GLN A 230 11.86 -15.69 7.97
C GLN A 230 11.70 -16.48 6.66
N GLY A 231 10.72 -16.13 5.82
CA GLY A 231 10.47 -16.80 4.54
C GLY A 231 9.51 -17.98 4.66
#